data_AF-A0A7Y2ZU43-F1
#
_entry.id   AF-A0A7Y2ZU43-F1
#
_cell.length_a   1.000
_cell.length_b   1.000
_cell.length_c   1.000
_cell.angle_alpha   90.00
_cell.angle_beta   90.00
_cell.angle_gamma   90.00
#
_symmetry.space_group_name_H-M   'P 1'
#
loop_
_entity.id
_entity.type
_entity.pdbx_description
1 polymer ?
#
loop_
_entity_poly.entity_id
_entity_poly.type
_entity_poly.pdbx_seq_one_letter_code
_entity_poly.pdbx_strand_id
1 'polypeptide(L)'
;PNYIVSESLAEKLILDEYFDWNTFGLKNQYWTSILKETPEYIKNDKIELTINQKLKYIGEYSHPAYGEIEIHLTKDNLLMFKRSLVDFELIAEDDNIFKIYAPYTMYREKEVKFIINDSEKVIGLTVNFERQLDPILFYKKI
;
A
#
# COMPACT_ATOMS: atom_id res chain seq x y z
N PRO A 1 13.93 35.11 -32.02
CA PRO A 1 12.96 34.01 -32.11
C PRO A 1 12.37 33.73 -30.73
N ASN A 2 11.18 34.28 -30.48
CA ASN A 2 10.42 34.07 -29.24
C ASN A 2 9.78 32.69 -29.33
N TYR A 3 10.21 31.77 -28.47
CA TYR A 3 9.53 30.49 -28.30
C TYR A 3 8.33 30.70 -27.39
N ILE A 4 7.14 30.74 -27.98
CA ILE A 4 5.89 30.53 -27.25
C ILE A 4 5.88 29.05 -26.91
N VAL A 5 6.23 28.72 -25.67
CA VAL A 5 6.00 27.39 -25.12
C VAL A 5 4.48 27.24 -25.04
N SER A 6 3.92 26.40 -25.91
CA SER A 6 2.50 26.08 -25.92
C SER A 6 2.09 25.54 -24.55
N GLU A 7 1.14 26.24 -23.90
CA GLU A 7 0.59 25.96 -22.57
C GLU A 7 -0.03 24.55 -22.39
N SER A 8 -0.07 23.72 -23.43
CA SER A 8 -0.80 22.45 -23.42
C SER A 8 -0.10 21.27 -22.72
N LEU A 9 1.21 21.34 -22.41
CA LEU A 9 1.88 20.28 -21.65
C LEU A 9 1.85 20.54 -20.14
N ALA A 10 1.94 21.80 -19.73
CA ALA A 10 1.85 22.20 -18.33
C ALA A 10 0.42 21.99 -17.80
N GLU A 11 -0.62 22.34 -18.56
CA GLU A 11 -2.01 22.06 -18.18
C GLU A 11 -2.33 20.56 -18.08
N LYS A 12 -1.62 19.71 -18.84
CA LYS A 12 -1.80 18.26 -18.78
C LYS A 12 -1.11 17.61 -17.57
N LEU A 13 -0.05 18.23 -17.05
CA LEU A 13 0.62 17.84 -15.80
C LEU A 13 -0.12 18.39 -14.57
N ILE A 14 -0.81 19.53 -14.70
CA ILE A 14 -1.59 20.13 -13.60
C ILE A 14 -2.87 19.34 -13.27
N LEU A 15 -3.35 18.47 -14.18
CA LEU A 15 -4.44 17.53 -13.86
C LEU A 15 -4.00 16.32 -13.00
N ASP A 16 -2.69 16.10 -12.82
CA ASP A 16 -2.13 15.10 -11.89
C ASP A 16 -1.79 15.70 -10.50
N GLU A 17 -1.93 17.01 -10.33
CA GLU A 17 -1.56 17.72 -9.09
C GLU A 17 -2.72 18.56 -8.57
N TYR A 18 -3.69 17.92 -7.92
CA TYR A 18 -4.37 18.42 -6.70
C TYR A 18 -5.36 17.34 -6.23
N PHE A 19 -4.82 16.21 -5.76
CA PHE A 19 -5.65 15.27 -5.02
C PHE A 19 -5.91 15.87 -3.63
N ASP A 20 -7.06 16.53 -3.48
CA ASP A 20 -7.50 17.03 -2.18
C ASP A 20 -7.92 15.85 -1.29
N TRP A 21 -6.97 15.43 -0.45
CA TRP A 21 -7.12 14.35 0.52
C TRP A 21 -8.27 14.56 1.51
N ASN A 22 -8.72 15.80 1.74
CA ASN A 22 -9.85 16.09 2.62
C ASN A 22 -11.20 15.75 1.97
N THR A 23 -11.29 15.85 0.63
CA THR A 23 -12.53 15.52 -0.11
C THR A 23 -12.75 13.99 -0.19
N PHE A 24 -11.69 13.18 -0.07
CA PHE A 24 -11.80 11.72 -0.05
C PHE A 24 -12.42 11.17 1.25
N GLY A 25 -12.21 11.87 2.37
CA GLY A 25 -12.82 11.55 3.67
C GLY A 25 -14.36 11.58 3.65
N LEU A 26 -14.97 12.43 2.81
CA LEU A 26 -16.43 12.50 2.64
C LEU A 26 -16.97 11.44 1.67
N LYS A 27 -16.18 10.99 0.69
CA LYS A 27 -16.54 9.85 -0.19
C LYS A 27 -16.40 8.48 0.49
N ASN A 28 -15.75 8.42 1.66
CA ASN A 28 -15.47 7.17 2.37
C ASN A 28 -16.72 6.43 2.87
N GLN A 29 -17.84 7.12 3.15
CA GLN A 29 -19.11 6.45 3.48
C GLN A 29 -19.75 5.76 2.26
N TYR A 30 -19.51 6.26 1.05
CA TYR A 30 -20.06 5.68 -0.18
C TYR A 30 -19.21 4.49 -0.67
N TRP A 31 -17.88 4.57 -0.56
CA TRP A 31 -16.99 3.46 -0.93
C TRP A 31 -17.03 2.29 0.04
N THR A 32 -17.21 2.54 1.34
CA THR A 32 -17.42 1.47 2.33
C THR A 32 -18.71 0.68 2.08
N SER A 33 -19.73 1.27 1.46
CA SER A 33 -20.91 0.52 0.99
C SER A 33 -20.66 -0.30 -0.28
N ILE A 34 -19.82 0.18 -1.21
CA ILE A 34 -19.46 -0.55 -2.44
C ILE A 34 -18.52 -1.73 -2.15
N LEU A 35 -17.60 -1.60 -1.18
CA LEU A 35 -16.70 -2.67 -0.75
C LEU A 35 -17.41 -3.84 -0.03
N LYS A 36 -18.67 -3.69 0.37
CA LYS A 36 -19.49 -4.80 0.89
C LYS A 36 -19.93 -5.77 -0.21
N GLU A 37 -19.85 -5.36 -1.47
CA GLU A 37 -20.10 -6.20 -2.65
C GLU A 37 -18.79 -6.55 -3.32
N THR A 38 -17.90 -7.27 -2.61
CA THR A 38 -16.70 -7.83 -3.21
C THR A 38 -17.07 -8.83 -4.32
N PRO A 39 -16.63 -8.61 -5.59
CA PRO A 39 -16.75 -9.61 -6.63
C PRO A 39 -15.94 -10.87 -6.25
N GLU A 40 -16.46 -12.04 -6.59
CA GLU A 40 -15.78 -13.32 -6.38
C GLU A 40 -14.36 -13.29 -6.95
N TYR A 41 -13.41 -13.59 -6.05
CA TYR A 41 -11.98 -13.49 -6.26
C TYR A 41 -11.50 -14.53 -7.30
N ILE A 42 -10.67 -14.10 -8.27
CA ILE A 42 -9.93 -15.01 -9.15
C ILE A 42 -8.88 -15.74 -8.30
N LYS A 43 -9.23 -16.96 -7.84
CA LYS A 43 -8.34 -17.91 -7.15
C LYS A 43 -7.22 -18.36 -8.10
N ASN A 44 -6.15 -17.59 -8.20
CA ASN A 44 -4.87 -18.09 -8.70
C ASN A 44 -3.86 -18.02 -7.54
N ASP A 45 -3.38 -19.19 -7.11
CA ASP A 45 -2.18 -19.46 -6.32
C ASP A 45 -1.88 -18.52 -5.13
N LYS A 46 -2.87 -18.26 -4.27
CA LYS A 46 -2.59 -17.59 -2.99
C LYS A 46 -1.83 -18.51 -2.05
N ILE A 47 -0.72 -18.03 -1.49
CA ILE A 47 -0.15 -18.66 -0.31
C ILE A 47 -0.99 -18.26 0.89
N GLU A 48 -1.60 -19.24 1.55
CA GLU A 48 -2.42 -19.00 2.73
C GLU A 48 -1.56 -19.15 3.99
N LEU A 49 -1.10 -18.01 4.53
CA LEU A 49 -0.39 -17.98 5.80
C LEU A 49 -1.36 -18.18 6.97
N THR A 50 -0.97 -19.00 7.94
CA THR A 50 -1.68 -19.15 9.21
C THR A 50 -1.65 -17.84 10.02
N ILE A 51 -2.59 -17.68 10.96
CA ILE A 51 -2.62 -16.54 11.88
C ILE A 51 -1.27 -16.36 12.58
N ASN A 52 -0.69 -17.44 13.12
CA ASN A 52 0.59 -17.39 13.82
C ASN A 52 1.75 -16.90 12.92
N GLN A 53 1.75 -17.31 11.65
CA GLN A 53 2.74 -16.82 10.68
C GLN A 53 2.53 -15.35 10.33
N LYS A 54 1.29 -14.85 10.35
CA LYS A 54 0.96 -13.44 10.09
C LYS A 54 1.37 -12.51 11.24
N LEU A 55 1.29 -12.98 12.49
CA LEU A 55 1.56 -12.16 13.69
C LEU A 55 2.95 -11.49 13.67
N LYS A 56 3.97 -12.13 13.08
CA LYS A 56 5.34 -11.56 13.06
C LYS A 56 5.45 -10.27 12.24
N TYR A 57 4.53 -10.04 11.29
CA TYR A 57 4.50 -8.88 10.40
C TYR A 57 3.79 -7.66 11.03
N ILE A 58 3.02 -7.86 12.09
CA ILE A 58 2.29 -6.78 12.77
C ILE A 58 3.27 -5.80 13.41
N GLY A 59 2.94 -4.50 13.34
CA GLY A 59 3.68 -3.43 14.01
C GLY A 59 3.70 -2.13 13.21
N GLU A 60 4.36 -1.13 13.79
CA GLU A 60 4.63 0.14 13.12
C GLU A 60 6.00 0.13 12.44
N TYR A 61 6.07 0.74 11.27
CA TYR A 61 7.24 0.86 10.43
C TYR A 61 7.41 2.33 10.05
N SER A 62 8.64 2.84 10.07
CA SER A 62 8.89 4.26 9.85
C SER A 62 10.03 4.52 8.88
N HIS A 63 9.89 5.59 8.12
CA HIS A 63 10.93 6.17 7.29
C HIS A 63 10.96 7.69 7.53
N PRO A 64 12.13 8.31 7.77
CA PRO A 64 12.23 9.73 8.13
C PRO A 64 11.59 10.68 7.11
N ALA A 65 11.75 10.42 5.81
CA ALA A 65 11.18 11.23 4.73
C ALA A 65 9.75 10.83 4.27
N TYR A 66 9.31 9.59 4.51
CA TYR A 66 8.06 9.07 3.93
C TYR A 66 6.97 8.75 4.96
N GLY A 67 7.26 8.97 6.25
CA GLY A 67 6.31 8.81 7.35
C GLY A 67 6.24 7.37 7.87
N GLU A 68 5.03 6.94 8.21
CA GLU A 68 4.78 5.72 8.96
C GLU A 68 3.79 4.79 8.23
N ILE A 69 4.03 3.49 8.36
CA ILE A 69 3.17 2.41 7.93
C ILE A 69 2.86 1.54 9.14
N GLU A 70 1.59 1.23 9.34
CA GLU A 70 1.13 0.33 10.38
C GLU A 70 0.59 -0.93 9.72
N ILE A 71 1.07 -2.09 10.18
CA ILE A 71 0.55 -3.39 9.78
C ILE A 71 -0.25 -3.95 10.93
N HIS A 72 -1.51 -4.27 10.70
CA HIS A 72 -2.39 -4.87 11.69
C HIS A 72 -3.13 -6.08 11.11
N LEU A 73 -3.67 -6.91 12.00
CA LEU A 73 -4.44 -8.09 11.62
C LEU A 73 -5.90 -7.86 11.97
N THR A 74 -6.77 -7.96 10.97
CA THR A 74 -8.22 -7.88 11.16
C THR A 74 -8.84 -9.18 10.68
N LYS A 75 -9.48 -9.91 11.62
CA LYS A 75 -9.89 -11.30 11.43
C LYS A 75 -8.68 -12.15 11.06
N ASP A 76 -8.50 -12.47 9.78
CA ASP A 76 -7.40 -13.28 9.26
C ASP A 76 -6.57 -12.55 8.20
N ASN A 77 -6.88 -11.28 7.90
CA ASN A 77 -6.22 -10.53 6.84
C ASN A 77 -5.22 -9.54 7.42
N LEU A 78 -4.01 -9.54 6.86
CA LEU A 78 -3.04 -8.48 7.13
C LEU A 78 -3.48 -7.24 6.38
N LEU A 79 -3.61 -6.13 7.10
CA LEU A 79 -3.96 -4.84 6.56
C LEU A 79 -2.78 -3.88 6.76
N MET A 80 -2.49 -3.12 5.72
CA MET A 80 -1.50 -2.05 5.73
C MET A 80 -2.21 -0.70 5.77
N PHE A 81 -1.97 0.04 6.84
CA PHE A 81 -2.42 1.41 7.01
C PHE A 81 -1.25 2.36 6.85
N LYS A 82 -1.41 3.39 6.02
CA LYS A 82 -0.50 4.54 5.96
C LYS A 82 -1.33 5.75 6.35
N ARG A 83 -0.91 6.52 7.35
CA ARG A 83 -1.67 7.68 7.84
C ARG A 83 -2.17 8.53 6.66
N SER A 84 -3.48 8.78 6.64
CA SER A 84 -4.25 9.46 5.58
C SER A 84 -4.70 8.61 4.38
N LEU A 85 -4.41 7.31 4.34
CA LEU A 85 -4.89 6.37 3.32
C LEU A 85 -5.92 5.37 3.88
N VAL A 86 -6.60 4.69 2.96
CA VAL A 86 -7.47 3.54 3.25
C VAL A 86 -6.62 2.33 3.62
N ASP A 87 -7.14 1.44 4.48
CA ASP A 87 -6.51 0.16 4.76
C ASP A 87 -6.39 -0.68 3.48
N PHE A 88 -5.17 -1.13 3.19
CA PHE A 88 -4.92 -2.02 2.07
C PHE A 88 -4.75 -3.45 2.55
N GLU A 89 -5.47 -4.39 1.94
CA GLU A 89 -5.26 -5.80 2.24
C GLU A 89 -3.94 -6.29 1.64
N LEU A 90 -3.15 -7.01 2.43
CA LEU A 90 -1.90 -7.63 1.98
C LEU A 90 -2.14 -9.11 1.71
N ILE A 91 -1.91 -9.52 0.46
CA ILE A 91 -2.05 -10.89 0.00
C ILE A 91 -0.67 -11.50 -0.19
N ALA A 92 -0.37 -12.60 0.50
CA ALA A 92 0.93 -13.25 0.39
C ALA A 92 1.11 -13.87 -1.01
N GLU A 93 2.26 -13.57 -1.61
CA GLU A 93 2.74 -14.21 -2.84
C GLU A 93 3.90 -15.18 -2.56
N ASP A 94 4.71 -14.88 -1.56
CA ASP A 94 5.81 -15.69 -1.06
C ASP A 94 5.88 -15.55 0.47
N ASP A 95 6.78 -16.28 1.14
CA ASP A 95 6.88 -16.33 2.61
C ASP A 95 6.94 -14.95 3.26
N ASN A 96 7.67 -13.99 2.65
CA ASN A 96 7.84 -12.62 3.13
C ASN A 96 7.48 -11.54 2.10
N ILE A 97 6.83 -11.93 0.99
CA ILE A 97 6.44 -11.03 -0.11
C ILE A 97 4.92 -11.00 -0.21
N PHE A 98 4.37 -9.78 -0.22
CA PHE A 98 2.94 -9.54 -0.26
C PHE A 98 2.60 -8.55 -1.38
N LYS A 99 1.41 -8.69 -1.96
CA LYS A 99 0.82 -7.70 -2.83
C LYS A 99 -0.24 -6.88 -2.11
N ILE A 100 -0.26 -5.59 -2.40
CA ILE A 100 -1.31 -4.68 -2.02
C ILE A 100 -2.55 -4.97 -2.87
N TYR A 101 -3.61 -5.44 -2.22
CA TYR A 101 -4.93 -5.55 -2.78
C TYR A 101 -5.75 -4.30 -2.42
N ALA A 102 -5.90 -3.45 -3.42
CA ALA A 102 -6.57 -2.17 -3.31
C ALA A 102 -7.37 -1.94 -4.59
N PRO A 103 -8.58 -2.53 -4.70
CA PRO A 103 -9.41 -2.39 -5.88
C PRO A 103 -9.63 -0.89 -6.13
N TYR A 104 -9.45 -0.47 -7.38
CA TYR A 104 -9.62 0.93 -7.83
C TYR A 104 -8.55 1.94 -7.36
N THR A 105 -7.36 1.49 -6.94
CA THR A 105 -6.23 2.39 -6.63
C THR A 105 -5.01 2.13 -7.53
N MET A 106 -4.15 3.14 -7.69
CA MET A 106 -2.84 3.01 -8.37
C MET A 106 -1.86 2.07 -7.65
N TYR A 107 -2.15 1.70 -6.39
CA TYR A 107 -1.33 0.81 -5.57
C TYR A 107 -1.67 -0.66 -5.77
N ARG A 108 -2.66 -0.97 -6.62
CA ARG A 108 -3.01 -2.35 -6.95
C ARG A 108 -1.77 -3.10 -7.45
N GLU A 109 -1.57 -4.30 -6.89
CA GLU A 109 -0.50 -5.25 -7.26
C GLU A 109 0.92 -4.73 -6.98
N LYS A 110 1.07 -3.68 -6.17
CA LYS A 110 2.37 -3.26 -5.67
C LYS A 110 2.89 -4.24 -4.63
N GLU A 111 4.18 -4.50 -4.68
CA GLU A 111 4.86 -5.43 -3.78
C GLU A 111 5.24 -4.75 -2.46
N VAL A 112 5.01 -5.47 -1.37
CA VAL A 112 5.49 -5.21 -0.02
C VAL A 112 6.34 -6.40 0.40
N LYS A 113 7.64 -6.18 0.59
CA LYS A 113 8.58 -7.22 1.00
C LYS A 113 9.08 -6.95 2.41
N PHE A 114 8.82 -7.89 3.31
CA PHE A 114 9.30 -7.83 4.69
C PHE A 114 10.75 -8.28 4.79
N ILE A 115 11.55 -7.52 5.52
CA ILE A 115 12.96 -7.84 5.79
C ILE A 115 13.03 -8.60 7.10
N ILE A 116 13.57 -9.80 7.01
CA ILE A 116 13.72 -10.74 8.13
C ILE A 116 15.22 -10.90 8.40
N ASN A 117 15.62 -10.84 9.66
CA ASN A 117 17.01 -11.08 10.07
C ASN A 117 17.28 -12.58 10.33
N ASP A 118 18.53 -12.92 10.64
CA ASP A 118 18.96 -14.30 10.92
C ASP A 118 18.26 -14.96 12.13
N SER A 119 17.59 -14.17 12.97
CA SER A 119 16.78 -14.64 14.10
C SER A 119 15.29 -14.76 13.76
N GLU A 120 14.94 -14.78 12.48
CA GLU A 120 13.56 -14.82 11.96
C GLU A 120 12.66 -13.65 12.39
N LYS A 121 13.26 -12.53 12.85
CA LYS A 121 12.52 -11.34 13.25
C LYS A 121 12.38 -10.38 12.08
N VAL A 122 11.16 -9.87 11.90
CA VAL A 122 10.88 -8.79 10.96
C VAL A 122 11.49 -7.50 11.49
N ILE A 123 12.44 -6.93 10.75
CA ILE A 123 13.16 -5.68 11.12
C ILE A 123 12.73 -4.48 10.27
N GLY A 124 12.00 -4.72 9.19
CA GLY A 124 11.53 -3.68 8.30
C GLY A 124 10.69 -4.23 7.17
N LEU A 125 10.28 -3.34 6.28
CA LEU A 125 9.63 -3.68 5.03
C LEU A 125 10.09 -2.73 3.92
N THR A 126 10.00 -3.19 2.69
CA THR A 126 10.16 -2.35 1.51
C THR A 126 8.86 -2.29 0.75
N VAL A 127 8.54 -1.13 0.20
CA VAL A 127 7.34 -0.93 -0.61
C VAL A 127 7.66 -0.07 -1.82
N ASN A 128 7.15 -0.47 -2.97
CA ASN A 128 7.29 0.28 -4.20
C ASN A 128 6.00 1.09 -4.47
N PHE A 129 5.98 2.36 -4.08
CA PHE A 129 4.83 3.23 -4.37
C PHE A 129 4.80 3.68 -5.85
N GLU A 130 5.96 3.86 -6.50
CA GLU A 130 6.07 4.39 -7.87
C GLU A 130 6.80 3.42 -8.80
N ARG A 131 6.23 3.15 -9.99
CA ARG A 131 6.69 2.10 -10.91
C ARG A 131 8.16 2.21 -11.36
N GLN A 132 8.78 3.38 -11.24
CA GLN A 132 10.14 3.65 -11.71
C GLN A 132 11.13 3.95 -10.58
N LEU A 133 10.68 3.93 -9.32
CA LEU A 133 11.55 4.20 -8.18
C LEU A 133 11.95 2.90 -7.49
N ASP A 134 13.13 2.96 -6.86
CA ASP A 134 13.59 1.91 -5.96
C ASP A 134 12.59 1.72 -4.80
N PRO A 135 12.41 0.49 -4.30
CA PRO A 135 11.59 0.23 -3.13
C PRO A 135 12.05 1.04 -1.91
N ILE A 136 11.10 1.69 -1.23
CA ILE A 136 11.39 2.52 -0.06
C ILE A 136 11.43 1.63 1.18
N LEU A 137 12.50 1.73 1.96
CA LEU A 137 12.73 0.94 3.17
C LEU A 137 12.17 1.60 4.43
N PHE A 138 11.20 0.97 5.07
CA PHE A 138 10.70 1.35 6.39
C PHE A 138 11.26 0.41 7.46
N TYR A 139 11.81 0.97 8.53
CA TYR A 139 12.30 0.19 9.68
C TYR A 139 11.20 -0.04 10.69
N LYS A 140 11.13 -1.26 11.24
CA LYS A 140 10.18 -1.59 12.30
C LYS A 140 10.53 -0.78 13.56
N LYS A 141 9.53 -0.11 14.14
CA LYS A 141 9.67 0.54 15.44
C LYS A 141 9.71 -0.52 16.54
N ILE A 142 10.58 -0.28 17.53
CA ILE A 142 10.76 -1.14 18.71
C ILE A 142 9.76 -0.74 19.78
#